data_AF-A0A229P327-F1
#
_entry.id   AF-A0A229P327-F1
#
_cell.length_a   1.000
_cell.length_b   1.000
_cell.length_c   1.000
_cell.angle_alpha   90.00
_cell.angle_beta   90.00
_cell.angle_gamma   90.00
#
_symmetry.space_group_name_H-M   'P 1'
#
loop_
_entity.id
_entity.type
_entity.pdbx_description
1 polymer ?
#
loop_
_entity_poly.entity_id
_entity_poly.type
_entity_poly.pdbx_seq_one_letter_code
_entity_poly.pdbx_strand_id
1 'polypeptide(L)'
;MKLRQGTPEEAGLSSKKIFRMEKMVEEWANNKVSQAFIIVVARKGIIVSHQAYGAASPGVEAAPLSRNTIFPLASISKPITATAAMI
;
A
#
# COMPACT_ATOMS: atom_id res chain seq x y z
N MET A 1 -0.01 14.75 -13.61
CA MET A 1 0.93 13.67 -14.01
C MET A 1 0.23 12.32 -13.80
N LYS A 2 0.24 11.43 -14.79
CA LYS A 2 -0.39 10.09 -14.68
C LYS A 2 0.59 9.10 -14.06
N LEU A 3 0.15 8.29 -13.09
CA LEU A 3 0.98 7.23 -12.51
C LEU A 3 1.11 6.04 -13.48
N ARG A 4 2.28 5.41 -13.52
CA ARG A 4 2.53 4.13 -14.22
C ARG A 4 3.26 3.14 -13.30
N GLN A 5 3.18 1.85 -13.62
CA GLN A 5 4.03 0.85 -12.99
C GLN A 5 5.47 0.95 -13.53
N GLY A 6 6.46 0.57 -12.74
CA GLY A 6 7.86 0.51 -13.14
C GLY A 6 8.77 -0.02 -12.05
N THR A 7 10.07 0.09 -12.25
CA THR A 7 11.07 -0.46 -11.31
C THR A 7 11.45 0.57 -10.24
N PRO A 8 11.92 0.11 -9.07
CA PRO A 8 12.54 0.98 -8.07
C PRO A 8 13.64 1.87 -8.66
N GLU A 9 14.52 1.32 -9.48
CA GLU A 9 15.67 2.02 -10.06
C GLU A 9 15.25 3.16 -10.98
N GLU A 10 14.22 2.96 -11.83
CA GLU A 10 13.65 4.03 -12.66
C GLU A 10 13.14 5.21 -11.81
N ALA A 11 12.58 4.92 -10.64
CA ALA A 11 12.11 5.92 -9.69
C ALA A 11 13.24 6.54 -8.84
N GLY A 12 14.48 6.06 -8.97
CA GLY A 12 15.63 6.43 -8.14
C GLY A 12 15.57 5.85 -6.73
N LEU A 13 14.98 4.66 -6.58
CA LEU A 13 14.87 3.88 -5.35
C LEU A 13 15.70 2.60 -5.45
N SER A 14 15.97 1.97 -4.31
CA SER A 14 16.74 0.72 -4.23
C SER A 14 15.78 -0.47 -4.19
N SER A 15 15.87 -1.37 -5.18
CA SER A 15 15.09 -2.63 -5.17
C SER A 15 15.29 -3.43 -3.89
N LYS A 16 16.53 -3.51 -3.37
CA LYS A 16 16.82 -4.21 -2.11
C LYS A 16 16.04 -3.64 -0.92
N LYS A 17 15.86 -2.31 -0.85
CA LYS A 17 15.09 -1.67 0.23
C LYS A 17 13.59 -1.88 0.06
N ILE A 18 13.08 -1.82 -1.17
CA ILE A 18 11.66 -2.12 -1.46
C ILE A 18 11.34 -3.57 -1.07
N PHE A 19 12.15 -4.52 -1.52
CA PHE A 19 11.98 -5.94 -1.16
C PHE A 19 12.02 -6.18 0.36
N ARG A 20 12.95 -5.53 1.08
CA ARG A 20 13.02 -5.64 2.54
C ARG A 20 11.75 -5.11 3.22
N MET A 21 11.20 -4.01 2.74
CA MET A 21 9.94 -3.45 3.25
C MET A 21 8.77 -4.40 2.97
N GLU A 22 8.66 -4.95 1.76
CA GLU A 22 7.59 -5.91 1.41
C GLU A 22 7.66 -7.16 2.31
N LYS A 23 8.86 -7.70 2.55
CA LYS A 23 9.05 -8.84 3.46
C LYS A 23 8.65 -8.53 4.90
N MET A 24 8.98 -7.34 5.39
CA MET A 24 8.58 -6.91 6.74
C MET A 24 7.07 -6.83 6.90
N VAL A 25 6.35 -6.32 5.90
CA VAL A 25 4.88 -6.23 5.94
C VAL A 25 4.24 -7.61 5.82
N GLU A 26 4.79 -8.48 4.97
CA GLU A 26 4.38 -9.89 4.88
C GLU A 26 4.57 -10.62 6.21
N GLU A 27 5.70 -10.42 6.91
CA GLU A 27 5.93 -10.95 8.25
C GLU A 27 4.93 -10.43 9.27
N TRP A 28 4.59 -9.13 9.25
CA TRP A 28 3.56 -8.58 10.12
C TRP A 28 2.16 -9.18 9.87
N ALA A 29 1.82 -9.43 8.61
CA ALA A 29 0.59 -10.12 8.24
C ALA A 29 0.58 -11.57 8.76
N ASN A 30 1.68 -12.31 8.57
CA ASN A 30 1.83 -13.69 9.05
C ASN A 30 1.77 -13.77 10.58
N ASN A 31 2.36 -12.79 11.27
CA ASN A 31 2.33 -12.67 12.72
C ASN A 31 1.03 -12.07 13.28
N LYS A 32 0.02 -11.82 12.43
CA LYS A 32 -1.29 -11.28 12.80
C LYS A 32 -1.21 -9.96 13.58
N VAL A 33 -0.21 -9.12 13.28
CA VAL A 33 -0.08 -7.78 13.89
C VAL A 33 -1.29 -6.91 13.55
N SER A 34 -1.82 -7.06 12.34
CA SER A 34 -3.12 -6.54 11.91
C SER A 34 -3.75 -7.53 10.93
N GLN A 35 -5.06 -7.44 10.75
CA GLN A 35 -5.81 -8.28 9.81
C GLN A 35 -5.51 -7.94 8.34
N ALA A 36 -5.27 -6.66 8.05
CA ALA A 36 -5.21 -6.15 6.69
C ALA A 36 -4.06 -5.15 6.54
N PHE A 37 -3.22 -5.37 5.53
CA PHE A 37 -2.16 -4.45 5.14
C PHE A 37 -2.24 -4.19 3.64
N ILE A 38 -2.30 -2.92 3.23
CA ILE A 38 -2.07 -2.50 1.85
C ILE A 38 -0.92 -1.50 1.87
N ILE A 39 0.05 -1.72 0.99
CA ILE A 39 1.18 -0.81 0.79
C ILE A 39 1.22 -0.32 -0.64
N VAL A 40 1.55 0.95 -0.81
CA VAL A 40 1.85 1.56 -2.10
C VAL A 40 3.09 2.44 -1.96
N VAL A 41 4.05 2.25 -2.86
CA VAL A 41 5.25 3.08 -2.94
C VAL A 41 5.31 3.67 -4.35
N ALA A 42 5.34 5.00 -4.43
CA ALA A 42 5.45 5.71 -5.70
C ALA A 42 6.41 6.89 -5.60
N ARG A 43 7.22 7.09 -6.65
CA ARG A 43 8.13 8.24 -6.77
C ARG A 43 8.32 8.61 -8.24
N LYS A 44 8.39 9.92 -8.54
CA LYS A 44 8.52 10.44 -9.92
C LYS A 44 7.46 9.91 -10.89
N GLY A 45 6.24 9.68 -10.40
CA GLY A 45 5.14 9.15 -11.21
C GLY A 45 5.17 7.65 -11.47
N ILE A 46 6.10 6.92 -10.84
CA ILE A 46 6.27 5.49 -11.00
C ILE A 46 5.87 4.81 -9.70
N ILE A 47 4.87 3.92 -9.76
CA ILE A 47 4.52 2.98 -8.70
C ILE A 47 5.51 1.82 -8.79
N VAL A 48 6.23 1.57 -7.71
CA VAL A 48 7.28 0.54 -7.65
C VAL A 48 6.90 -0.66 -6.78
N SER A 49 5.86 -0.50 -5.96
CA SER A 49 5.23 -1.56 -5.19
C SER A 49 3.77 -1.18 -4.92
N HIS A 50 2.87 -2.15 -5.08
CA HIS A 50 1.47 -2.04 -4.67
C HIS A 50 0.96 -3.44 -4.32
N GLN A 51 0.95 -3.76 -3.02
CA GLN A 51 0.68 -5.10 -2.49
C GLN A 51 -0.43 -5.07 -1.44
N ALA A 52 -1.12 -6.20 -1.30
CA ALA A 52 -2.12 -6.44 -0.27
C ALA A 52 -1.80 -7.75 0.46
N TYR A 53 -1.89 -7.73 1.79
CA TYR A 53 -1.64 -8.88 2.67
C TYR A 53 -2.76 -9.01 3.71
N GLY A 54 -3.12 -10.25 4.04
CA GLY A 54 -4.16 -10.55 5.02
C GLY A 54 -5.55 -10.68 4.41
N ALA A 55 -6.59 -10.37 5.19
CA ALA A 55 -7.99 -10.65 4.85
C ALA A 55 -8.88 -9.39 4.91
N ALA A 56 -9.91 -9.35 4.07
CA ALA A 56 -10.81 -8.20 3.93
C ALA A 56 -11.79 -8.04 5.11
N SER A 57 -12.09 -9.12 5.83
CA SER A 57 -12.99 -9.12 6.98
C SER A 57 -12.47 -10.04 8.09
N PRO A 58 -13.01 -9.94 9.32
CA PRO A 58 -12.79 -10.96 10.34
C PRO A 58 -13.45 -12.30 9.92
N GLY A 59 -12.98 -13.40 10.50
CA GLY A 59 -13.59 -14.73 10.35
C GLY A 59 -12.76 -15.71 9.52
N VAL A 60 -13.08 -16.99 9.65
CA VAL A 60 -12.35 -18.11 9.03
C VAL A 60 -12.57 -18.15 7.50
N GLU A 61 -13.71 -17.65 7.04
CA GLU A 61 -14.08 -17.61 5.61
C GLU A 61 -13.81 -16.25 4.95
N ALA A 62 -13.03 -15.39 5.60
CA ALA A 62 -12.76 -14.05 5.08
C ALA A 62 -11.99 -14.10 3.76
N ALA A 63 -12.47 -13.34 2.77
CA ALA A 63 -11.82 -13.27 1.47
C ALA A 63 -10.40 -12.66 1.60
N PRO A 64 -9.44 -13.10 0.76
CA PRO A 64 -8.13 -12.46 0.68
C PRO A 64 -8.26 -10.96 0.41
N LEU A 65 -7.38 -10.17 1.01
CA LEU A 65 -7.41 -8.73 0.84
C LEU A 65 -7.08 -8.32 -0.61
N SER A 66 -7.89 -7.43 -1.17
CA SER A 66 -7.67 -6.86 -2.50
C SER A 66 -7.04 -5.48 -2.41
N ARG A 67 -6.22 -5.12 -3.39
CA ARG A 67 -5.69 -3.76 -3.56
C ARG A 67 -6.77 -2.70 -3.76
N ASN A 68 -7.96 -3.12 -4.18
CA ASN A 68 -9.12 -2.26 -4.39
C ASN A 68 -10.11 -2.31 -3.22
N THR A 69 -9.78 -2.97 -2.11
CA THR A 69 -10.63 -2.97 -0.92
C THR A 69 -10.80 -1.55 -0.39
N ILE A 70 -12.04 -1.16 -0.09
CA ILE A 70 -12.39 0.16 0.43
C ILE A 70 -12.30 0.14 1.95
N PHE A 71 -11.65 1.16 2.52
CA PHE A 71 -11.52 1.35 3.97
C PHE A 71 -12.08 2.70 4.41
N PRO A 72 -12.66 2.80 5.62
CA PRO A 72 -12.90 4.10 6.24
C PRO A 72 -11.58 4.84 6.47
N LEU A 73 -11.37 5.97 5.78
CA LEU A 73 -10.11 6.72 5.85
C LEU A 73 -9.92 7.48 7.17
N ALA A 74 -10.99 7.78 7.90
CA ALA A 74 -10.96 8.62 9.10
C ALA A 74 -10.11 9.88 8.87
N SER A 75 -9.12 10.16 9.74
CA SER A 75 -8.25 11.33 9.62
C SER A 75 -7.30 11.33 8.42
N ILE A 76 -7.12 10.21 7.70
CA ILE A 76 -6.33 10.15 6.45
C ILE A 76 -7.01 10.95 5.32
N SER A 77 -8.28 11.33 5.49
CA SER A 77 -8.98 12.27 4.60
C SER A 77 -8.36 13.69 4.56
N LYS A 78 -7.71 14.14 5.64
CA LYS A 78 -7.18 15.51 5.77
C LYS A 78 -6.23 15.95 4.65
N PRO A 79 -5.16 15.20 4.30
CA PRO A 79 -4.29 15.57 3.19
C PRO A 79 -5.01 15.62 1.84
N ILE A 80 -6.06 14.81 1.63
CA ILE A 80 -6.87 14.86 0.41
C ILE A 80 -7.64 16.17 0.34
N THR A 81 -8.36 16.54 1.41
CA THR A 81 -9.10 17.81 1.50
C THR A 81 -8.18 19.01 1.37
N ALA A 82 -7.03 19.01 2.06
CA ALA A 82 -6.07 20.10 1.98
C ALA A 82 -5.51 20.25 0.56
N THR A 83 -5.19 19.14 -0.11
CA THR A 83 -4.73 19.17 -1.51
C THR A 83 -5.81 19.76 -2.44
N ALA A 84 -7.07 19.34 -2.29
CA ALA A 84 -8.18 19.86 -3.09
C ALA A 84 -8.45 21.35 -2.85
N ALA A 85 -8.17 21.86 -1.64
CA ALA A 85 -8.30 23.28 -1.32
C ALA A 85 -7.13 24.15 -1.83
N MET A 86 -5.97 23.54 -2.11
CA MET A 86 -4.73 24.24 -2.52
C MET A 86 -4.46 24.16 -4.04
N ILE A 87 -5.22 23.37 -4.78
CA ILE A 87 -5.16 23.26 -6.26
C ILE A 87 -6.30 24.08 -6.85
#